data_AF-A0A379YWW5-F1
#
_entry.id   AF-A0A379YWW5-F1
#
_cell.length_a   1.000
_cell.length_b   1.000
_cell.length_c   1.000
_cell.angle_alpha   90.00
_cell.angle_beta   90.00
_cell.angle_gamma   90.00
#
_symmetry.space_group_name_H-M   'P 1'
#
loop_
_entity.id
_entity.type
_entity.pdbx_description
1 polymer ?
#
loop_
_entity_poly.entity_id
_entity_poly.type
_entity_poly.pdbx_seq_one_letter_code
_entity_poly.pdbx_strand_id
1 'polypeptide(L)' 'MSNPSPYVVRLGEGVQTLPGNGVWTLPHSYVLPGQILTLTQSGTKPLSAETQVRIAPATTWGFSVAHYDAPLTPLP' A
#
# COMPACT_ATOMS: atom_id res chain seq x y z
N MET A 1 3.87 -4.91 3.57
CA MET A 1 2.40 -5.12 3.55
C MET A 1 2.09 -6.59 3.79
N SER A 2 1.12 -6.93 4.62
CA SER A 2 0.69 -8.31 4.88
C SER A 2 -0.81 -8.46 4.62
N ASN A 3 -1.22 -9.58 4.01
CA ASN A 3 -2.62 -9.96 3.86
C ASN A 3 -2.92 -11.21 4.71
N PRO A 4 -3.41 -11.08 5.95
CA PRO A 4 -3.75 -12.22 6.80
C PRO A 4 -5.10 -12.86 6.44
N SER A 5 -5.85 -12.33 5.47
CA SER A 5 -7.17 -12.84 5.10
C SER A 5 -7.08 -14.07 4.18
N PRO A 6 -8.15 -14.88 4.06
CA PRO A 6 -8.21 -16.01 3.13
C PRO A 6 -8.51 -15.60 1.68
N TYR A 7 -8.58 -14.29 1.38
CA TYR A 7 -8.98 -13.78 0.07
C TYR A 7 -7.85 -13.01 -0.62
N VAL A 8 -7.89 -12.94 -1.95
CA VAL A 8 -6.99 -12.09 -2.73
C VAL A 8 -7.44 -10.64 -2.60
N VAL A 9 -6.54 -9.75 -2.18
CA VAL A 9 -6.80 -8.32 -2.11
C VAL A 9 -6.21 -7.66 -3.36
N ARG A 10 -7.04 -6.95 -4.13
CA ARG A 10 -6.60 -6.20 -5.32
C ARG A 10 -6.45 -4.72 -4.97
N LEU A 11 -5.29 -4.16 -5.26
CA LEU A 11 -4.94 -2.77 -4.97
C LEU A 11 -4.36 -2.09 -6.21
N GLY A 12 -4.42 -0.77 -6.26
CA GLY A 12 -3.55 0.01 -7.13
C GLY A 12 -2.08 -0.21 -6.75
N GLU A 13 -1.18 -0.15 -7.72
CA GLU A 13 0.26 -0.40 -7.48
C GLU A 13 0.92 0.71 -6.66
N GLY A 14 0.38 1.93 -6.73
CA GLY A 14 0.87 3.07 -5.97
C GLY A 14 0.30 3.12 -4.55
N VAL A 15 1.20 3.21 -3.58
CA VAL A 15 0.90 3.45 -2.16
C VAL A 15 1.52 4.78 -1.76
N GLN A 16 0.69 5.72 -1.33
CA GLN A 16 1.16 7.05 -0.96
C GLN A 16 1.51 7.09 0.53
N THR A 17 2.67 7.61 0.90
CA THR A 17 3.03 7.84 2.31
C THR A 17 2.46 9.15 2.81
N LEU A 18 2.14 9.22 4.10
CA LEU A 18 1.62 10.43 4.74
C LEU A 18 2.42 10.75 6.02
N PRO A 19 2.70 12.05 6.28
CA PRO A 19 2.18 13.22 5.56
C PRO A 19 3.01 13.62 4.33
N GLY A 20 4.12 12.93 4.03
CA GLY A 20 5.08 13.42 3.06
C GLY A 20 4.71 13.18 1.59
N ASN A 21 3.63 12.46 1.29
CA ASN A 21 3.14 12.24 -0.07
C ASN A 21 4.18 11.57 -0.99
N GLY A 22 5.10 10.79 -0.43
CA GLY A 22 5.97 9.91 -1.20
C GLY A 22 5.17 8.77 -1.83
N VAL A 23 5.71 8.15 -2.88
CA VAL A 23 5.06 6.99 -3.51
C VAL A 23 5.93 5.77 -3.31
N TRP A 24 5.35 4.73 -2.74
CA TRP A 24 5.89 3.39 -2.73
C TRP A 24 5.13 2.52 -3.72
N THR A 25 5.83 1.63 -4.38
CA THR A 25 5.26 0.81 -5.45
C THR A 25 5.20 -0.64 -4.99
N LEU A 26 4.03 -1.24 -5.15
CA LEU A 26 3.85 -2.69 -5.01
C LEU A 26 4.46 -3.41 -6.22
N PRO A 27 5.06 -4.59 -6.03
CA PRO A 27 5.53 -5.39 -7.17
C PRO A 27 4.39 -5.86 -8.08
N HIS A 28 3.19 -6.02 -7.52
CA HIS A 28 1.97 -6.44 -8.21
C HIS A 28 0.74 -5.74 -7.64
N SER A 29 -0.30 -5.54 -8.46
CA SER A 29 -1.61 -4.98 -8.09
C SER A 29 -2.51 -5.93 -7.27
N TYR A 30 -1.93 -6.95 -6.63
CA TYR A 30 -2.65 -7.90 -5.79
C TYR A 30 -1.76 -8.48 -4.69
N VAL A 31 -2.41 -8.93 -3.61
CA VAL A 31 -1.76 -9.63 -2.50
C VAL A 31 -2.52 -10.93 -2.23
N LEU A 32 -1.83 -12.06 -2.33
CA LEU A 32 -2.43 -13.39 -2.09
C LEU A 32 -2.73 -13.62 -0.60
N PRO A 33 -3.57 -14.62 -0.27
CA PRO A 33 -3.80 -15.03 1.12
C PRO A 33 -2.48 -15.38 1.83
N GLY A 34 -2.28 -14.82 3.03
CA GLY A 34 -1.08 -15.03 3.85
C GLY A 34 0.20 -14.37 3.31
N GLN A 35 0.15 -13.71 2.15
CA GLN A 35 1.34 -13.16 1.51
C GLN A 35 1.82 -11.88 2.21
N ILE A 36 3.14 -11.73 2.27
CA ILE A 36 3.81 -10.51 2.68
C ILE A 36 4.56 -9.94 1.47
N LEU A 37 4.35 -8.66 1.19
CA LEU A 37 5.03 -7.93 0.14
C LEU A 37 5.88 -6.80 0.72
N THR A 38 7.08 -6.68 0.17
CA THR A 38 7.94 -5.51 0.36
C THR A 38 7.64 -4.52 -0.75
N LEU A 39 7.45 -3.26 -0.38
CA LEU A 39 7.24 -2.18 -1.34
C LEU A 39 8.56 -1.47 -1.60
N THR A 40 8.73 -0.97 -2.82
CA THR A 40 9.90 -0.17 -3.19
C THR A 40 9.54 1.31 -3.15
N GLN A 41 10.39 2.11 -2.52
CA GLN A 41 10.20 3.55 -2.54
C GLN A 41 10.58 4.11 -3.90
N SER A 42 9.68 4.92 -4.48
CA SER A 42 9.99 5.75 -5.64
C SER A 42 10.56 7.10 -5.16
N GLY A 43 11.79 7.41 -5.57
CA GLY A 43 12.46 8.68 -5.22
C GLY A 43 13.26 8.63 -3.91
N THR A 44 13.76 9.78 -3.47
CA THR A 44 14.80 9.89 -2.41
C THR A 44 14.28 10.44 -1.08
N LYS A 45 12.96 10.54 -0.90
CA LYS A 45 12.38 11.14 0.31
C LYS A 45 12.65 10.28 1.55
N PRO A 46 13.15 10.84 2.67
CA PRO A 46 13.39 10.06 3.87
C PRO A 46 12.09 9.55 4.50
N LEU A 47 12.11 8.30 4.96
CA LEU A 47 10.94 7.62 5.55
C LEU A 47 10.65 8.02 7.00
N SER A 48 11.60 8.69 7.65
CA SER A 48 11.61 8.91 9.10
C SER A 48 10.46 9.77 9.62
N ALA A 49 9.73 10.45 8.74
CA ALA A 49 8.61 11.33 9.10
C ALA A 49 7.23 10.76 8.69
N GLU A 50 7.19 9.62 7.99
CA GLU A 50 5.93 9.04 7.52
C GLU A 50 5.30 8.20 8.62
N THR A 51 4.01 8.40 8.88
CA THR A 51 3.26 7.74 9.96
C THR A 51 2.14 6.86 9.43
N GLN A 52 1.71 7.10 8.19
CA GLN A 52 0.61 6.37 7.56
C GLN A 52 0.90 6.13 6.08
N VAL A 53 0.14 5.21 5.51
CA VAL A 53 0.08 4.96 4.07
C VAL A 53 -1.36 4.99 3.60
N ARG A 54 -1.55 5.55 2.41
CA ARG A 54 -2.82 5.59 1.70
C ARG A 54 -2.79 4.54 0.58
N ILE A 55 -3.72 3.61 0.64
CA ILE A 55 -3.91 2.55 -0.35
C ILE A 55 -5.28 2.69 -1.02
N ALA A 56 -5.41 2.25 -2.26
CA ALA A 56 -6.68 2.27 -2.98
C ALA A 56 -7.00 0.86 -3.52
N PRO A 57 -8.18 0.30 -3.22
CA PRO A 57 -8.66 -0.91 -3.87
C PRO A 57 -8.74 -0.72 -5.39
N ALA A 58 -8.29 -1.72 -6.15
CA ALA A 58 -8.49 -1.73 -7.59
C ALA A 58 -9.94 -2.12 -7.88
N THR A 59 -10.67 -1.28 -8.59
CA THR A 59 -12.03 -1.63 -9.03
C THR A 59 -12.02 -2.30 -10.39
N THR A 60 -13.02 -3.16 -10.59
CA THR A 60 -13.26 -3.87 -11.84
C THR A 60 -13.63 -2.93 -13.00
N TRP A 61 -14.06 -1.70 -12.71
CA TRP A 61 -14.63 -0.76 -13.69
C TRP A 61 -13.84 0.55 -13.84
N GLY A 62 -12.64 0.64 -13.26
CA GLY A 62 -11.74 1.78 -13.47
C GLY A 62 -12.05 3.05 -12.65
N PHE A 63 -12.96 2.98 -11.67
CA PHE A 63 -13.28 4.09 -10.76
C PHE A 63 -12.66 3.86 -9.37
N SER A 64 -11.85 4.78 -8.84
CA SER A 64 -11.41 4.71 -7.44
C SER A 64 -12.58 5.05 -6.51
N VAL A 65 -13.08 4.07 -5.75
CA VAL A 65 -14.29 4.27 -4.93
C VAL A 65 -14.00 4.90 -3.56
N ALA A 66 -12.83 4.63 -2.99
CA ALA A 66 -12.30 5.28 -1.80
C ALA A 66 -10.84 4.86 -1.60
N HIS A 67 -10.04 5.73 -0.99
CA HIS A 67 -8.74 5.34 -0.45
C HIS A 67 -8.89 5.00 1.04
N TYR A 68 -8.00 4.16 1.54
CA TYR A 68 -7.92 3.80 2.94
C TYR A 68 -6.55 4.16 3.49
N ASP A 69 -6.54 4.84 4.63
CA ASP A 69 -5.32 5.23 5.33
C ASP A 69 -5.04 4.21 6.44
N ALA A 70 -3.87 3.59 6.38
CA ALA A 70 -3.40 2.60 7.35
C ALA A 70 -2.15 3.13 8.07
N PRO A 71 -2.00 2.88 9.38
CA PRO A 71 -0.80 3.27 10.10
C PRO A 71 0.43 2.48 9.64
N LEU A 72 1.58 3.15 9.56
CA LEU A 72 2.87 2.49 9.43
C LEU A 72 3.25 1.91 10.79
N THR A 73 3.04 0.61 10.95
CA THR A 73 3.49 -0.13 12.12
C THR A 73 4.84 -0.78 11.79
N PRO A 74 5.87 -0.60 12.63
CA PRO A 74 7.07 -1.42 12.53
C PRO A 74 6.66 -2.89 12.68
N LEU A 75 7.26 -3.78 11.89
CA LEU A 75 7.13 -5.20 12.17
C LEU A 75 7.76 -5.46 13.55
N PRO A 76 7.08 -6.19 14.46
CA PRO A 76 7.66 -6.56 15.75
C PRO A 76 8.93 -7.41 15.59
#